data_AF-A0A0F5VKY2-F1
#
_entry.id   AF-A0A0F5VKY2-F1
#
_cell.length_a   1.000
_cell.length_b   1.000
_cell.length_c   1.000
_cell.angle_alpha   90.00
_cell.angle_beta   90.00
_cell.angle_gamma   90.00
#
_symmetry.space_group_name_H-M   'P 1'
#
loop_
_entity.id
_entity.type
_entity.pdbx_description
1 polymer ?
#
loop_
_entity_poly.entity_id
_entity_poly.type
_entity_poly.pdbx_seq_one_letter_code
_entity_poly.pdbx_strand_id
1 'polypeptide(L)' 'AASVLAIENNVVPPTANLHEPDPECDLDYVPVHAREQRTDTVLSVGSGFGGFQSAMVLRRAA' A
#
# COMPACT_ATOMS: atom_id res chain seq x y z
N ALA A 1 4.82 10.00 -0.75
CA ALA A 1 3.56 10.78 -0.63
C ALA A 1 2.37 9.89 -0.24
N ALA A 2 2.03 8.87 -1.05
CA ALA A 2 0.86 8.01 -0.83
C ALA A 2 0.73 7.45 0.61
N SER A 3 1.79 6.88 1.18
CA SER A 3 1.73 6.29 2.54
C SER A 3 1.45 7.30 3.65
N VAL A 4 1.98 8.52 3.55
CA VAL A 4 1.73 9.59 4.53
C VAL A 4 0.28 10.07 4.41
N LEU A 5 -0.20 10.27 3.19
CA LEU A 5 -1.59 10.68 2.93
C LEU A 5 -2.60 9.58 3.33
N ALA A 6 -2.24 8.30 3.21
CA ALA A 6 -3.07 7.20 3.67
C ALA A 6 -3.24 7.20 5.19
N ILE A 7 -2.16 7.49 5.93
CA ILE A 7 -2.22 7.70 7.39
C ILE A 7 -3.07 8.93 7.70
N GLU A 8 -2.80 10.07 7.06
CA GLU A 8 -3.50 11.33 7.33
C GLU A 8 -5.02 11.22 7.11
N ASN A 9 -5.43 10.66 5.98
CA ASN A 9 -6.83 10.62 5.57
C ASN A 9 -7.58 9.35 6.03
N ASN A 10 -6.89 8.36 6.60
CA ASN A 10 -7.45 7.03 6.90
C ASN A 10 -8.14 6.37 5.68
N VAL A 11 -7.51 6.52 4.51
CA VAL A 11 -7.97 5.92 3.25
C VAL A 11 -6.80 5.17 2.62
N VAL A 12 -7.00 3.89 2.35
CA VAL A 12 -6.05 3.05 1.60
C VAL A 12 -6.33 3.24 0.10
N PRO A 13 -5.34 3.66 -0.70
CA PRO A 13 -5.53 3.84 -2.14
C PRO A 13 -5.77 2.48 -2.82
N PRO A 14 -6.56 2.45 -3.91
CA PRO A 14 -6.81 1.22 -4.64
C PRO A 14 -5.64 0.83 -5.55
N THR A 15 -5.55 -0.47 -5.82
CA THR A 15 -4.86 -0.98 -7.00
C THR A 15 -5.82 -0.89 -8.19
N ALA A 16 -5.65 0.15 -9.01
CA ALA A 16 -6.47 0.36 -10.19
C ALA A 16 -6.32 -0.79 -11.19
N ASN A 17 -7.36 -1.01 -12.01
CA ASN A 17 -7.42 -2.01 -13.08
C ASN A 17 -7.34 -3.50 -12.67
N LEU A 18 -7.32 -3.81 -11.38
CA LEU A 18 -7.33 -5.19 -10.89
C LEU A 18 -8.75 -5.78 -11.00
N HIS A 19 -9.08 -6.34 -12.17
CA HIS A 19 -10.37 -6.98 -12.46
C HIS A 19 -10.31 -8.51 -12.49
N GLU A 20 -9.14 -9.06 -12.87
CA GLU A 20 -8.88 -10.50 -12.94
C GLU A 20 -7.75 -10.82 -11.95
N PRO A 21 -8.03 -11.46 -10.81
CA PRO A 21 -7.00 -11.81 -9.84
C PRO A 21 -6.15 -12.99 -10.31
N ASP A 22 -4.84 -12.92 -10.06
CA ASP A 22 -3.91 -14.01 -10.34
C ASP A 22 -3.89 -14.99 -9.15
N PRO A 23 -4.02 -16.32 -9.34
CA PRO A 23 -3.90 -17.30 -8.27
C PRO A 23 -2.59 -17.26 -7.47
N GLU A 24 -1.48 -16.78 -8.06
CA GLU A 24 -0.19 -16.60 -7.36
C GLU A 24 -0.16 -15.30 -6.54
N CYS A 25 -1.04 -14.35 -6.84
CA CYS A 25 -1.21 -13.09 -6.12
C CYS A 25 -2.52 -13.15 -5.30
N ASP A 26 -2.49 -13.88 -4.18
CA ASP A 26 -3.67 -14.21 -3.37
C ASP A 26 -3.91 -13.28 -2.16
N LEU A 27 -3.12 -12.22 -2.01
CA LEU A 27 -3.29 -11.22 -0.94
C LEU A 27 -4.44 -10.25 -1.23
N ASP A 28 -4.78 -9.43 -0.23
CA ASP A 28 -5.74 -8.33 -0.39
C ASP A 28 -5.04 -7.07 -0.95
N TYR A 29 -5.18 -6.88 -2.27
CA TYR A 29 -4.57 -5.76 -2.99
C TYR A 29 -5.46 -4.50 -3.08
N VAL A 30 -6.60 -4.44 -2.39
CA VAL A 30 -7.56 -3.31 -2.45
C VAL A 30 -7.93 -2.97 -3.92
N PRO A 31 -8.63 -3.87 -4.64
CA PRO A 31 -8.88 -3.72 -6.07
C PRO A 31 -9.85 -2.57 -6.37
N VAL A 32 -9.51 -1.75 -7.36
CA VAL A 32 -10.37 -0.78 -8.07
C VAL A 32 -10.92 0.39 -7.23
N HIS A 33 -11.44 0.14 -6.03
CA HIS A 33 -12.06 1.14 -5.16
C HIS A 33 -11.23 1.35 -3.88
N ALA A 34 -11.04 2.62 -3.52
CA ALA A 34 -10.36 2.98 -2.29
C ALA A 34 -11.10 2.40 -1.07
N ARG A 35 -10.36 2.11 0.00
CA ARG A 35 -10.92 1.58 1.24
C ARG A 35 -10.74 2.57 2.37
N GLU A 36 -11.83 2.96 3.02
CA GLU A 36 -11.77 3.67 4.30
C GLU A 36 -11.29 2.72 5.39
N GLN A 37 -10.16 3.04 6.00
CA GLN A 37 -9.54 2.22 7.04
C GLN A 37 -8.62 3.06 7.90
N ARG A 38 -8.82 3.00 9.22
CA ARG A 38 -7.89 3.63 10.16
C ARG A 38 -6.50 3.05 9.98
N THR A 39 -5.56 3.90 9.59
CA THR A 39 -4.19 3.51 9.26
C THR A 39 -3.23 4.34 10.10
N ASP A 40 -2.55 3.68 11.04
CA ASP A 40 -1.57 4.35 11.92
C ASP A 40 -0.13 4.06 11.52
N THR A 41 0.11 2.90 10.89
CA THR A 41 1.45 2.42 10.53
C THR A 41 1.38 1.84 9.12
N VAL A 42 2.37 2.19 8.29
CA VAL A 42 2.49 1.70 6.91
C VAL A 42 3.92 1.20 6.68
N LEU A 43 4.05 0.07 5.98
CA LEU A 43 5.29 -0.42 5.41
C LEU A 43 5.32 -0.06 3.92
N SER A 44 6.37 0.63 3.48
CA SER A 44 6.65 0.88 2.07
C SER A 44 7.88 0.06 1.67
N VAL A 45 7.73 -0.80 0.67
CA VAL A 45 8.83 -1.61 0.10
C VAL A 45 9.14 -1.13 -1.32
N GLY A 46 10.38 -1.31 -1.75
CA GLY A 46 10.82 -0.99 -3.10
C GLY A 46 11.96 -1.88 -3.55
N SER A 47 11.90 -2.32 -4.80
CA SER A 47 12.90 -3.15 -5.44
C SER A 47 13.44 -2.45 -6.69
N GLY A 48 14.75 -2.48 -6.90
CA GLY A 48 15.43 -1.81 -8.02
C GLY A 48 16.34 -2.74 -8.81
N PHE A 49 16.62 -2.38 -10.07
CA PHE A 49 17.60 -3.09 -10.91
C PHE A 49 18.96 -3.17 -10.22
N GLY A 50 19.68 -4.28 -10.41
CA GLY A 50 20.89 -4.57 -9.65
C GLY A 50 20.63 -5.28 -8.32
N GLY A 51 19.37 -5.63 -8.03
CA GLY A 51 19.00 -6.45 -6.87
C GLY A 51 18.78 -5.65 -5.59
N PHE A 52 18.73 -4.31 -5.65
CA PHE A 52 18.50 -3.49 -4.46
C PHE A 52 17.11 -3.71 -3.88
N GLN A 53 17.05 -3.96 -2.58
CA GLN A 53 15.81 -4.09 -1.81
C GLN A 53 15.84 -3.08 -0.66
N SER A 54 14.78 -2.30 -0.54
CA SER A 54 14.63 -1.27 0.48
C SER A 54 13.26 -1.33 1.13
N ALA A 55 13.19 -1.02 2.42
CA ALA A 55 11.96 -0.96 3.18
C ALA A 55 11.98 0.26 4.13
N MET A 56 10.82 0.89 4.31
CA MET A 56 10.63 2.01 5.24
C MET A 56 9.33 1.85 6.00
N VAL A 57 9.37 2.04 7.32
CA VAL A 57 8.19 2.07 8.18
C VAL A 57 7.86 3.53 8.50
N LEU A 58 6.60 3.90 8.29
CA LEU A 58 6.03 5.20 8.65
C LEU A 58 4.94 4.99 9.69
N ARG A 59 4.87 5.89 10.67
CA ARG A 59 3.85 5.86 11.72
C ARG A 59 3.30 7.26 11.95
N ARG A 60 2.01 7.35 12.29
CA ARG A 60 1.37 8.57 12.78
C ARG A 60 2.16 9.15 13.96
N ALA A 61 2.39 10.46 13.95
CA ALA A 61 2.95 11.17 15.09
C ALA A 61 2.01 11.09 16.30
N ALA A 62 2.58 11.10 17.51
CA ALA A 62 1.82 11.12 18.76
C ALA A 62 1.06 12.43 18.96
#